data_AF-A0A8T6WPQ4-F1
#
_entry.id   AF-A0A8T6WPQ4-F1
#
_cell.length_a   1.000
_cell.length_b   1.000
_cell.length_c   1.000
_cell.angle_alpha   90.00
_cell.angle_beta   90.00
_cell.angle_gamma   90.00
#
_symmetry.space_group_name_H-M   'P 1'
#
loop_
_entity.id
_entity.type
_entity.pdbx_description
1 polymer ?
#
loop_
_entity_poly.entity_id
_entity_poly.type
_entity_poly.pdbx_seq_one_letter_code
_entity_poly.pdbx_strand_id
1 'polypeptide(L)'
;ASMSSGIRVNFGTMTKPLHAGMAASNGVIACMLGKQGFTADKHALDGRWGFMNILGGGADTEKIQGKMGNPYSILVPGATVKMYPCGSLAQPTMDALLMVVNEN
;
A
#
# COMPACT_ATOMS: atom_id res chain seq x y z
N ALA A 1 -0.56 -10.46 -8.67
CA ALA A 1 0.92 -10.39 -8.73
C ALA A 1 1.40 -9.75 -10.03
N SER A 2 1.14 -10.33 -11.19
CA SER A 2 1.75 -9.92 -12.48
C SER A 2 1.43 -8.50 -12.98
N MET A 3 0.41 -7.83 -12.44
CA MET A 3 0.05 -6.44 -12.78
C MET A 3 0.46 -5.42 -11.71
N SER A 4 1.29 -5.80 -10.75
CA SER A 4 1.81 -4.90 -9.72
C SER A 4 3.03 -4.13 -10.23
N SER A 5 3.03 -2.81 -10.12
CA SER A 5 4.16 -1.95 -10.50
C SER A 5 4.05 -0.57 -9.84
N GLY A 6 5.10 0.25 -10.00
CA GLY A 6 5.22 1.61 -9.49
C GLY A 6 6.59 1.86 -8.88
N ILE A 7 7.26 2.94 -9.30
CA ILE A 7 8.63 3.25 -8.86
C ILE A 7 8.72 4.65 -8.23
N ARG A 8 9.56 4.77 -7.20
CA ARG A 8 9.68 5.99 -6.38
C ARG A 8 10.22 7.20 -7.12
N VAL A 9 10.98 7.02 -8.22
CA VAL A 9 11.53 8.13 -9.01
C VAL A 9 10.44 9.06 -9.58
N ASN A 10 9.20 8.56 -9.71
CA ASN A 10 8.06 9.34 -10.18
C ASN A 10 7.43 10.24 -9.10
N PHE A 11 7.98 10.29 -7.89
CA PHE A 11 7.48 11.16 -6.84
C PHE A 11 7.75 12.62 -7.22
N GLY A 12 6.72 13.47 -7.06
CA GLY A 12 6.77 14.88 -7.50
C GLY A 12 6.14 15.13 -8.88
N THR A 13 5.71 14.08 -9.60
CA THR A 13 5.00 14.21 -10.87
C THR A 13 3.56 13.69 -10.79
N MET A 14 2.78 13.91 -11.86
CA MET A 14 1.43 13.34 -12.01
C MET A 14 1.41 11.81 -12.06
N THR A 15 2.55 11.16 -12.28
CA THR A 15 2.64 9.69 -12.29
C THR A 15 2.47 9.11 -10.88
N LYS A 16 2.81 9.85 -9.81
CA LYS A 16 2.60 9.38 -8.43
C LYS A 16 1.14 9.03 -8.14
N PRO A 17 0.14 9.91 -8.35
CA PRO A 17 -1.26 9.54 -8.17
C PRO A 17 -1.75 8.50 -9.21
N LEU A 18 -1.20 8.49 -10.42
CA LEU A 18 -1.53 7.46 -11.42
C LEU A 18 -1.27 6.04 -10.90
N HIS A 19 -0.23 5.83 -10.09
CA HIS A 19 0.04 4.53 -9.46
C HIS A 19 -1.17 3.97 -8.69
N ALA A 20 -1.88 4.80 -7.92
CA ALA A 20 -3.06 4.38 -7.16
C ALA A 20 -4.23 4.03 -8.09
N GLY A 21 -4.44 4.83 -9.14
CA GLY A 21 -5.46 4.56 -10.15
C GLY A 21 -5.20 3.24 -10.90
N MET A 22 -3.95 3.00 -11.30
CA MET A 22 -3.55 1.74 -11.95
C MET A 22 -3.69 0.55 -11.01
N ALA A 23 -3.31 0.68 -9.73
CA ALA A 23 -3.49 -0.38 -8.74
C ALA A 23 -4.96 -0.77 -8.57
N ALA A 24 -5.87 0.21 -8.46
CA ALA A 24 -7.30 -0.03 -8.36
C ALA A 24 -7.87 -0.70 -9.63
N SER A 25 -7.54 -0.16 -10.81
CA SER A 25 -7.98 -0.70 -12.10
C SER A 25 -7.53 -2.15 -12.30
N ASN A 26 -6.23 -2.41 -12.06
CA ASN A 26 -5.67 -3.75 -12.21
C ASN A 26 -6.29 -4.76 -11.23
N GLY A 27 -6.63 -4.34 -10.01
CA GLY A 27 -7.34 -5.18 -9.05
C GLY A 27 -8.72 -5.61 -9.54
N VAL A 28 -9.52 -4.67 -10.03
CA VAL A 28 -10.85 -4.94 -10.59
C VAL A 28 -10.74 -5.88 -11.80
N ILE A 29 -9.81 -5.62 -12.72
CA ILE A 29 -9.56 -6.46 -13.89
C ILE A 29 -9.18 -7.89 -13.46
N ALA A 30 -8.28 -8.06 -12.49
CA ALA A 30 -7.86 -9.36 -11.99
C ALA A 30 -9.03 -10.17 -11.39
N CYS A 31 -9.89 -9.52 -10.59
CA CYS A 31 -11.08 -10.16 -10.04
C CYS A 31 -12.07 -10.58 -11.13
N MET A 32 -12.29 -9.73 -12.13
CA MET A 32 -13.20 -10.03 -13.25
C MET A 32 -12.68 -11.18 -14.11
N LEU A 33 -11.38 -11.20 -14.40
CA LEU A 33 -10.73 -12.31 -15.11
C LEU A 33 -10.90 -13.62 -14.34
N GLY A 34 -10.60 -13.63 -13.04
CA GLY A 34 -10.78 -14.82 -12.20
C GLY A 34 -12.24 -15.29 -12.15
N LYS A 35 -13.20 -14.35 -12.08
CA LYS A 35 -14.64 -14.65 -12.14
C LYS A 35 -15.06 -15.31 -13.46
N GLN A 36 -14.37 -14.99 -14.56
CA GLN A 36 -14.60 -15.58 -15.89
C GLN A 36 -13.82 -16.88 -16.13
N GLY A 37 -13.13 -17.42 -15.12
CA GLY A 37 -12.38 -18.67 -15.23
C GLY A 37 -10.98 -18.51 -15.80
N PHE A 38 -10.46 -17.28 -15.94
CA PHE A 38 -9.05 -17.08 -16.25
C PHE A 38 -8.18 -17.65 -15.12
N THR A 39 -7.19 -18.47 -15.48
CA THR A 39 -6.36 -19.17 -14.50
C THR A 39 -5.03 -18.46 -14.24
N ALA A 40 -4.53 -18.58 -13.02
CA ALA A 40 -3.17 -18.22 -12.63
C ALA A 40 -2.65 -19.25 -11.62
N ASP A 41 -1.35 -19.20 -11.30
CA ASP A 41 -0.79 -20.03 -10.24
C ASP A 41 -1.46 -19.69 -8.89
N LYS A 42 -1.93 -20.73 -8.17
CA LYS A 42 -2.62 -20.58 -6.88
C LYS A 42 -1.69 -20.13 -5.75
N HIS A 43 -0.38 -20.26 -5.96
CA HIS A 43 0.68 -19.90 -5.03
C HIS A 43 1.46 -18.66 -5.49
N ALA A 44 0.87 -17.81 -6.35
CA ALA A 44 1.56 -16.66 -6.93
C ALA A 44 2.13 -15.65 -5.91
N LEU A 45 1.75 -15.71 -4.64
CA LEU A 45 2.33 -14.89 -3.57
C LEU A 45 3.56 -15.54 -2.91
N ASP A 46 3.65 -16.87 -2.91
CA ASP A 46 4.54 -17.68 -2.10
C ASP A 46 5.63 -18.39 -2.93
N GLY A 47 6.62 -18.97 -2.23
CA GLY A 47 7.67 -19.79 -2.85
C GLY A 47 8.80 -18.97 -3.49
N ARG A 48 9.78 -19.68 -4.06
CA ARG A 48 11.01 -19.08 -4.63
C ARG A 48 10.73 -18.02 -5.71
N TRP A 49 9.67 -18.21 -6.49
CA TRP A 49 9.26 -17.29 -7.56
C TRP A 49 7.96 -16.53 -7.22
N GLY A 50 7.54 -16.57 -5.96
CA GLY A 50 6.37 -15.84 -5.49
C GLY A 50 6.61 -14.34 -5.43
N PHE A 51 5.51 -13.59 -5.47
CA PHE A 51 5.51 -12.13 -5.38
C PHE A 51 6.34 -11.59 -4.21
N MET A 52 6.18 -12.18 -3.02
CA MET A 52 6.89 -11.73 -1.81
C MET A 52 8.41 -11.93 -1.95
N ASN A 53 8.85 -13.04 -2.54
CA ASN A 53 10.27 -13.29 -2.73
C ASN A 53 10.88 -12.40 -3.82
N ILE A 54 10.19 -12.26 -4.96
CA ILE A 54 10.71 -11.51 -6.12
C ILE A 54 10.80 -10.00 -5.82
N LEU A 55 9.79 -9.41 -5.16
CA LEU A 55 9.78 -7.96 -4.91
C LEU A 55 10.24 -7.57 -3.51
N GLY A 56 10.07 -8.44 -2.52
CA GLY A 56 10.39 -8.16 -1.12
C GLY A 56 11.67 -8.82 -0.63
N GLY A 57 12.28 -9.73 -1.40
CA GLY A 57 13.38 -10.57 -0.92
C GLY A 57 12.96 -11.61 0.13
N GLY A 58 11.66 -11.86 0.26
CA GLY A 58 11.06 -12.77 1.23
C GLY A 58 9.89 -12.13 1.98
N ALA A 59 9.39 -12.85 2.98
CA ALA A 59 8.36 -12.37 3.89
C ALA A 59 8.69 -12.77 5.33
N ASP A 60 8.32 -11.89 6.26
CA ASP A 60 8.37 -12.16 7.69
C ASP A 60 7.06 -12.86 8.11
N THR A 61 7.11 -14.19 8.22
CA THR A 61 5.92 -15.02 8.46
C THR A 61 5.32 -14.79 9.85
N GLU A 62 6.12 -14.39 10.84
CA GLU A 62 5.66 -14.10 12.21
C GLU A 62 4.70 -12.91 12.27
N LYS A 63 4.83 -11.98 11.31
CA LYS A 63 3.94 -10.82 11.15
C LYS A 63 2.65 -11.13 10.40
N ILE A 64 2.53 -12.29 9.75
CA ILE A 64 1.40 -12.63 8.88
C ILE A 64 0.56 -13.75 9.50
N GLN A 65 1.21 -14.84 9.91
CA GLN A 65 0.52 -16.05 10.36
C GLN A 65 -0.22 -15.82 11.69
N GLY A 66 -1.50 -16.16 11.72
CA GLY A 66 -2.36 -16.02 12.91
C GLY A 66 -2.68 -14.57 13.30
N LYS A 67 -2.34 -13.56 12.47
CA LYS A 67 -2.59 -12.14 12.76
C LYS A 67 -3.83 -11.56 12.07
N MET A 68 -4.40 -12.28 11.10
CA MET A 68 -5.56 -11.83 10.32
C MET A 68 -6.74 -11.49 11.24
N GLY A 69 -7.17 -10.22 11.24
CA GLY A 69 -8.32 -9.74 12.01
C GLY A 69 -8.10 -9.65 13.52
N ASN A 70 -6.87 -9.86 14.04
CA ASN A 70 -6.59 -9.89 15.47
C ASN A 70 -5.41 -8.97 15.87
N PRO A 71 -5.64 -7.65 16.03
CA PRO A 71 -6.87 -6.91 15.70
C PRO A 71 -6.94 -6.57 14.20
N TYR A 72 -8.09 -6.11 13.73
CA TYR A 72 -8.17 -5.51 12.40
C TYR A 72 -7.29 -4.26 12.31
N SER A 73 -6.39 -4.22 11.33
CA SER A 73 -5.43 -3.10 11.18
C SER A 73 -6.10 -1.75 10.90
N ILE A 74 -7.31 -1.76 10.33
CA ILE A 74 -8.13 -0.55 10.12
C ILE A 74 -8.61 0.06 11.45
N LEU A 75 -8.64 -0.73 12.53
CA LEU A 75 -8.98 -0.27 13.87
C LEU A 75 -7.72 0.01 14.71
N VAL A 76 -6.75 -0.89 14.66
CA VAL A 76 -5.51 -0.79 15.46
C VAL A 76 -4.30 -1.16 14.59
N PRO A 77 -3.37 -0.23 14.30
CA PRO A 77 -3.27 1.14 14.82
C PRO A 77 -4.27 2.13 14.20
N GLY A 78 -5.02 1.72 13.17
CA GLY A 78 -6.01 2.56 12.51
C GLY A 78 -5.49 3.27 11.26
N ALA A 79 -6.43 3.81 10.47
CA ALA A 79 -6.11 4.64 9.32
C ALA A 79 -5.86 6.10 9.76
N THR A 80 -4.75 6.69 9.32
CA THR A 80 -4.46 8.10 9.57
C THR A 80 -5.13 8.99 8.52
N VAL A 81 -5.95 9.93 8.97
CA VAL A 81 -6.48 11.02 8.13
C VAL A 81 -5.49 12.18 8.17
N LYS A 82 -5.03 12.63 7.01
CA LYS A 82 -4.09 13.75 6.90
C LYS A 82 -4.81 15.07 7.10
N MET A 83 -4.22 15.95 7.91
CA MET A 83 -4.72 17.30 8.13
C MET A 83 -4.32 18.24 6.99
N TYR A 84 -3.14 18.01 6.40
CA TYR A 84 -2.60 18.87 5.34
C TYR A 84 -2.35 18.11 4.02
N PRO A 85 -2.47 18.76 2.84
CA PRO A 85 -2.29 18.13 1.54
C PRO A 85 -0.80 17.96 1.16
N CYS A 86 -0.01 17.32 2.02
CA CYS A 86 1.44 17.14 1.84
C CYS A 86 1.91 15.70 2.11
N GLY A 87 3.22 15.46 1.95
CA GLY A 87 3.86 14.23 2.43
C GLY A 87 3.64 14.03 3.93
N SER A 88 3.46 12.79 4.38
CA SER A 88 3.17 12.48 5.80
C SER A 88 4.28 12.96 6.74
N LEU A 89 5.53 12.96 6.26
CA LEU A 89 6.68 13.42 7.02
C LEU A 89 6.61 14.91 7.40
N ALA A 90 5.87 15.73 6.64
CA ALA A 90 5.77 17.16 6.90
C ALA A 90 4.61 17.53 7.85
N GLN A 91 3.70 16.59 8.16
CA GLN A 91 2.53 16.88 9.01
C GLN A 91 2.96 17.33 10.43
N PRO A 92 3.85 16.62 11.15
CA PRO A 92 4.20 17.01 12.52
C PRO A 92 4.92 18.37 12.60
N THR A 93 5.74 18.69 11.59
CA THR A 93 6.41 19.99 11.51
C THR A 93 5.41 21.13 11.29
N MET A 94 4.39 20.92 10.45
CA MET A 94 3.36 21.94 10.24
C MET A 94 2.48 22.14 11.47
N ASP A 95 2.15 21.06 12.19
CA ASP A 95 1.43 21.17 13.47
C ASP A 95 2.24 21.95 14.50
N ALA A 96 3.53 21.61 14.67
CA ALA A 96 4.41 22.30 15.62
C ALA A 96 4.57 23.79 15.28
N LEU A 97 4.71 24.13 13.98
CA LEU A 97 4.79 25.52 13.54
C LEU A 97 3.48 26.28 13.82
N LEU A 98 2.33 25.67 13.54
CA LEU A 98 1.02 26.27 13.80
C LEU A 98 0.82 26.55 15.29
N MET A 99 1.26 25.65 16.18
CA MET A 99 1.24 25.83 17.63
C MET A 99 2.06 27.06 18.05
N VAL A 100 3.31 27.16 17.60
CA VAL A 100 4.20 28.30 17.92
C VAL A 100 3.61 29.62 17.42
N VAL A 101 2.98 29.65 16.25
CA VAL A 101 2.36 30.85 15.68
C VAL A 101 1.13 31.30 16.47
N ASN A 102 0.38 30.37 17.07
CA ASN A 102 -0.84 30.69 17.82
C ASN A 102 -0.60 31.00 19.31
N GLU A 103 0.52 30.56 19.88
CA GLU A 103 0.89 30.80 21.29
C GLU A 103 1.67 32.10 21.51
N ASN A 104 2.07 32.79 20.44
CA ASN A 104 2.64 34.14 20.44
C ASN A 104 1.63 35.15 19.91
#